data_AF-A0A1N6G0K3-F1
#
_entry.id   AF-A0A1N6G0K3-F1
#
_cell.length_a   1.000
_cell.length_b   1.000
_cell.length_c   1.000
_cell.angle_alpha   90.00
_cell.angle_beta   90.00
_cell.angle_gamma   90.00
#
_symmetry.space_group_name_H-M   'P 1'
#
loop_
_entity.id
_entity.type
_entity.pdbx_description
1 polymer ?
#
loop_
_entity_poly.entity_id
_entity_poly.type
_entity_poly.pdbx_seq_one_letter_code
_entity_poly.pdbx_strand_id
1 'polypeptide(L)'
;MFIVFVGMIIFLKKTGTEEYAEKNKVLKNGVVFEGTVTDIKISRNHSFGILNLNIVNSNVQDFSKKLEKGIYPYQIKGKQAEIYLPIFAERQIGDSVKVISDKEIIYYNGKKSKDEGDVYIITNSADIAFVKENTIFK
;
A
#
# COMPACT_ATOMS: atom_id res chain seq x y z
N MET A 1 -40.41 11.62 -2.94
CA MET A 1 -39.31 11.52 -1.97
C MET A 1 -38.34 10.36 -2.23
N PHE A 2 -38.82 9.20 -2.70
CA PHE A 2 -37.98 8.01 -3.01
C PHE A 2 -36.97 8.23 -4.17
N ILE A 3 -37.37 8.95 -5.22
CA ILE A 3 -36.55 9.20 -6.42
C ILE A 3 -35.30 10.05 -6.09
N VAL A 4 -35.44 11.02 -5.18
CA VAL A 4 -34.31 11.87 -4.74
C VAL A 4 -33.30 11.04 -3.95
N PHE A 5 -33.77 10.09 -3.14
CA PHE A 5 -32.90 9.19 -2.36
C PHE A 5 -32.12 8.23 -3.27
N VAL A 6 -32.76 7.65 -4.29
CA VAL A 6 -32.10 6.79 -5.28
C VAL A 6 -31.08 7.59 -6.11
N GLY A 7 -31.42 8.81 -6.52
CA GLY A 7 -30.50 9.72 -7.22
C GLY A 7 -29.27 10.07 -6.39
N MET A 8 -29.45 10.33 -5.09
CA MET A 8 -28.36 10.63 -4.15
C MET A 8 -27.44 9.43 -3.93
N ILE A 9 -27.98 8.21 -3.79
CA ILE A 9 -27.19 6.97 -3.65
C ILE A 9 -26.35 6.70 -4.91
N ILE A 10 -26.94 6.89 -6.10
CA ILE A 10 -26.22 6.70 -7.38
C ILE A 10 -25.11 7.74 -7.53
N PHE A 11 -25.38 9.00 -7.18
CA PHE A 11 -24.39 10.06 -7.23
C PHE A 11 -23.21 9.80 -6.28
N LEU A 12 -23.48 9.42 -5.03
CA LEU A 12 -22.43 9.09 -4.04
C LEU A 12 -21.56 7.91 -4.49
N LYS A 13 -22.16 6.85 -5.07
CA LYS A 13 -21.39 5.71 -5.61
C LYS A 13 -20.53 6.10 -6.80
N LYS A 14 -21.05 6.94 -7.71
CA LYS A 14 -20.34 7.37 -8.91
C LYS A 14 -19.12 8.23 -8.55
N THR A 15 -19.28 9.21 -7.65
CA THR A 15 -18.18 10.05 -7.18
C THR A 15 -17.11 9.24 -6.45
N GLY A 16 -17.51 8.29 -5.59
CA GLY A 16 -16.55 7.42 -4.90
C GLY A 16 -15.74 6.52 -5.85
N THR A 17 -16.37 6.00 -6.89
CA THR A 17 -15.72 5.11 -7.88
C THR A 17 -14.79 5.89 -8.82
N GLU A 18 -15.20 7.07 -9.26
CA GLU A 18 -14.37 7.96 -10.09
C GLU A 18 -13.15 8.47 -9.31
N GLU A 19 -13.32 8.83 -8.03
CA GLU A 19 -12.21 9.27 -7.18
C GLU A 19 -11.21 8.13 -6.87
N TYR A 20 -11.69 6.89 -6.72
CA TYR A 20 -10.83 5.72 -6.56
C TYR A 20 -10.06 5.39 -7.85
N ALA A 21 -10.74 5.45 -9.00
CA ALA A 21 -10.14 5.19 -10.31
C ALA A 21 -9.11 6.26 -10.71
N GLU A 22 -9.35 7.53 -10.37
CA GLU A 22 -8.40 8.63 -10.57
C GLU A 22 -7.19 8.50 -9.65
N LYS A 23 -7.38 8.19 -8.36
CA LYS A 23 -6.29 8.03 -7.39
C LYS A 23 -5.36 6.85 -7.69
N ASN A 24 -5.87 5.77 -8.26
CA ASN A 24 -5.03 4.64 -8.63
C ASN A 24 -4.20 4.89 -9.91
N LYS A 25 -4.53 5.88 -10.75
CA LYS A 25 -3.67 6.25 -11.87
C LYS A 25 -2.25 6.63 -11.43
N VAL A 26 -2.08 7.28 -10.27
CA VAL A 26 -0.75 7.69 -9.80
C VAL A 26 0.12 6.51 -9.34
N LEU A 27 -0.49 5.36 -9.04
CA LEU A 27 0.24 4.12 -8.73
C LEU A 27 0.88 3.49 -9.95
N LYS A 28 0.40 3.81 -11.16
CA LYS A 28 0.99 3.37 -12.44
C LYS A 28 2.25 4.18 -12.76
N ASN A 29 3.26 3.98 -11.93
CA ASN A 29 4.50 4.73 -11.91
C ASN A 29 5.72 3.89 -12.30
N GLY A 30 5.50 2.66 -12.79
CA GLY A 30 6.53 1.75 -13.28
C GLY A 30 7.38 1.07 -12.21
N VAL A 31 7.13 1.30 -10.92
CA VAL A 31 7.93 0.72 -9.83
C VAL A 31 7.65 -0.77 -9.66
N VAL A 32 8.72 -1.57 -9.69
CA VAL A 32 8.71 -3.00 -9.44
C VAL A 32 9.87 -3.35 -8.53
N PHE A 33 9.56 -3.95 -7.38
CA PHE A 33 10.57 -4.40 -6.44
C PHE A 33 10.15 -5.69 -5.73
N GLU A 34 11.15 -6.43 -5.27
CA GLU A 34 11.01 -7.66 -4.51
C GLU A 34 12.03 -7.66 -3.37
N GLY A 35 11.60 -8.12 -2.20
CA GLY A 35 12.43 -8.16 -1.01
C GLY A 35 11.94 -9.16 0.03
N THR A 36 12.77 -9.37 1.03
CA THR A 36 12.47 -10.23 2.17
C THR A 36 12.05 -9.38 3.36
N VAL A 37 10.95 -9.75 4.03
CA VAL A 37 10.46 -9.08 5.24
C VAL A 37 11.49 -9.22 6.35
N THR A 38 11.93 -8.08 6.89
CA THR A 38 12.89 -8.01 8.01
C THR A 38 12.25 -7.55 9.31
N ASP A 39 11.17 -6.78 9.24
CA ASP A 39 10.44 -6.29 10.42
C ASP A 39 8.98 -5.98 10.06
N ILE A 40 8.09 -6.07 11.05
CA ILE A 40 6.64 -5.92 10.89
C ILE A 40 6.10 -5.06 12.04
N LYS A 41 5.47 -3.93 11.70
CA LYS A 41 4.79 -3.07 12.67
C LYS A 41 3.31 -2.99 12.35
N ILE A 42 2.46 -3.46 13.24
CA ILE A 42 1.01 -3.47 13.05
C ILE A 42 0.38 -2.38 13.93
N SER A 43 -0.40 -1.51 13.32
CA SER A 43 -1.21 -0.53 14.03
C SER A 43 -2.40 -1.22 14.71
N ARG A 44 -2.95 -0.59 15.75
CA ARG A 44 -4.21 -1.08 16.36
C ARG A 44 -5.45 -0.78 15.51
N ASN A 45 -5.28 -0.18 14.33
CA ASN A 45 -6.34 0.25 13.43
C ASN A 45 -6.46 -0.72 12.25
N HIS A 46 -7.53 -1.54 12.22
CA HIS A 46 -7.89 -2.40 11.08
C HIS A 46 -6.73 -3.21 10.45
N SER A 47 -5.79 -3.68 11.29
CA SER A 47 -4.61 -4.46 10.86
C SER A 47 -3.68 -3.73 9.86
N PHE A 48 -3.81 -2.41 9.69
CA PHE A 48 -2.88 -1.62 8.89
C PHE A 48 -1.49 -1.65 9.51
N GLY A 49 -0.44 -1.75 8.70
CA GLY A 49 0.92 -1.79 9.23
C GLY A 49 2.01 -1.39 8.23
N ILE A 50 3.24 -1.48 8.71
CA ILE A 50 4.47 -1.28 7.95
C ILE A 50 5.21 -2.60 7.85
N LEU A 51 5.51 -3.03 6.63
CA LEU A 51 6.45 -4.11 6.34
C LEU A 51 7.78 -3.50 5.93
N ASN A 52 8.83 -3.78 6.71
CA ASN A 52 10.19 -3.41 6.35
C ASN A 52 10.81 -4.56 5.55
N LEU A 53 11.40 -4.23 4.40
CA LEU A 53 12.02 -5.21 3.52
C LEU A 53 13.50 -4.91 3.31
N ASN A 54 14.29 -5.98 3.20
CA ASN A 54 15.58 -5.94 2.51
C ASN A 54 15.36 -6.31 1.04
N ILE A 55 15.67 -5.39 0.13
CA ILE A 55 15.44 -5.52 -1.31
C ILE A 55 16.41 -6.54 -1.90
N VAL A 56 15.85 -7.50 -2.63
CA VAL A 56 16.59 -8.48 -3.43
C VAL A 56 16.70 -8.00 -4.88
N ASN A 57 15.63 -7.44 -5.43
CA ASN A 57 15.59 -6.92 -6.78
C ASN A 57 14.70 -5.67 -6.84
N SER A 58 15.11 -4.65 -7.58
CA SER A 58 14.29 -3.46 -7.82
C SER A 58 14.71 -2.80 -9.13
N ASN A 59 13.74 -2.29 -9.88
CA ASN A 59 14.03 -1.51 -11.08
C ASN A 59 14.32 -0.03 -10.79
N VAL A 60 14.12 0.41 -9.54
CA VAL A 60 14.47 1.76 -9.07
C VAL A 60 15.35 1.67 -7.83
N GLN A 61 16.31 2.58 -7.71
CA GLN A 61 17.18 2.65 -6.53
C GLN A 61 16.48 3.32 -5.34
N ASP A 62 15.69 4.36 -5.61
CA ASP A 62 15.01 5.14 -4.60
C ASP A 62 13.61 5.54 -5.10
N PHE A 63 12.64 5.56 -4.19
CA PHE A 63 11.29 6.05 -4.46
C PHE A 63 10.71 6.69 -3.20
N SER A 64 10.46 7.99 -3.25
CA SER A 64 9.90 8.77 -2.13
C SER A 64 9.05 9.93 -2.65
N LYS A 65 8.17 9.66 -3.62
CA LYS A 65 7.30 10.69 -4.19
C LYS A 65 6.25 11.13 -3.17
N LYS A 66 5.89 12.41 -3.21
CA LYS A 66 4.81 13.00 -2.40
C LYS A 66 3.56 13.17 -3.26
N LEU A 67 2.40 13.10 -2.64
CA LEU A 67 1.11 13.40 -3.23
C LEU A 67 0.50 14.61 -2.53
N GLU A 68 -0.35 15.35 -3.23
CA GLU A 68 -1.13 16.44 -2.61
C GLU A 68 -2.09 15.92 -1.53
N LYS A 69 -2.64 14.72 -1.76
CA LYS A 69 -3.52 14.00 -0.83
C LYS A 69 -3.09 12.55 -0.71
N GLY A 70 -2.94 12.09 0.53
CA GLY A 70 -2.52 10.73 0.84
C GLY A 70 -1.01 10.50 0.68
N ILE A 71 -0.61 9.23 0.75
CA ILE A 71 0.77 8.78 0.56
C ILE A 71 0.80 7.54 -0.33
N TYR A 72 1.93 7.33 -1.02
CA TYR A 72 2.19 6.07 -1.70
C TYR A 72 2.27 4.93 -0.67
N PRO A 73 1.82 3.71 -1.01
CA PRO A 73 1.84 2.55 -0.13
C PRO A 73 3.22 1.91 0.00
N TYR A 74 4.27 2.56 -0.49
CA TYR A 74 5.64 2.11 -0.32
C TYR A 74 6.63 3.27 -0.45
N GLN A 75 7.80 3.06 0.13
CA GLN A 75 8.98 3.90 -0.01
C GLN A 75 10.20 3.01 -0.20
N ILE A 76 11.15 3.43 -1.05
CA ILE A 76 12.38 2.70 -1.36
C ILE A 76 13.56 3.62 -1.12
N LYS A 77 14.58 3.13 -0.42
CA LYS A 77 15.86 3.81 -0.23
C LYS A 77 17.03 2.83 -0.32
N GLY A 78 17.74 2.85 -1.43
CA GLY A 78 18.84 1.92 -1.70
C GLY A 78 18.40 0.44 -1.64
N LYS A 79 18.87 -0.28 -0.60
CA LYS A 79 18.55 -1.72 -0.40
C LYS A 79 17.39 -1.96 0.58
N GLN A 80 16.74 -0.91 1.06
CA GLN A 80 15.63 -1.02 2.00
C GLN A 80 14.34 -0.52 1.36
N ALA A 81 13.24 -1.17 1.67
CA ALA A 81 11.90 -0.69 1.34
C ALA A 81 10.97 -0.78 2.55
N GLU A 82 9.96 0.07 2.56
CA GLU A 82 8.79 -0.06 3.41
C GLU A 82 7.54 -0.23 2.55
N ILE A 83 6.60 -1.04 3.01
CA ILE A 83 5.25 -1.17 2.42
C ILE A 83 4.21 -0.85 3.51
N TYR A 84 3.22 -0.05 3.16
CA TYR A 84 2.19 0.47 4.07
C TYR A 84 0.81 -0.04 3.64
N LEU A 85 0.43 -1.22 4.11
CA LEU A 85 -0.82 -1.88 3.72
C LEU A 85 -1.38 -2.69 4.91
N PRO A 86 -2.64 -3.15 4.86
CA PRO A 86 -3.17 -4.14 5.79
C PRO A 86 -2.29 -5.40 5.81
N ILE A 87 -1.91 -5.82 7.02
CA ILE A 87 -1.06 -6.98 7.26
C ILE A 87 -1.93 -8.12 7.78
N PHE A 88 -2.03 -9.19 6.98
CA PHE A 88 -2.72 -10.41 7.39
C PHE A 88 -1.90 -11.20 8.41
N ALA A 89 -2.59 -11.91 9.31
CA ALA A 89 -1.98 -12.58 10.47
C ALA A 89 -0.94 -13.66 10.12
N GLU A 90 -0.91 -14.12 8.87
CA GLU A 90 -0.01 -15.17 8.41
C GLU A 90 1.38 -14.63 7.99
N ARG A 91 1.53 -13.30 7.91
CA ARG A 91 2.80 -12.65 7.54
C ARG A 91 3.83 -12.76 8.64
N GLN A 92 5.06 -13.07 8.25
CA GLN A 92 6.18 -13.27 9.16
C GLN A 92 7.49 -12.75 8.56
N ILE A 93 8.45 -12.47 9.44
CA ILE A 93 9.83 -12.16 9.06
C ILE A 93 10.39 -13.33 8.24
N GLY A 94 11.07 -13.02 7.13
CA GLY A 94 11.62 -13.98 6.20
C GLY A 94 10.73 -14.31 5.00
N ASP A 95 9.47 -13.85 4.96
CA ASP A 95 8.62 -14.00 3.78
C ASP A 95 9.15 -13.14 2.62
N SER A 96 8.99 -13.61 1.37
CA SER A 96 9.29 -12.81 0.18
C SER A 96 8.05 -12.01 -0.24
N VAL A 97 8.26 -10.76 -0.62
CA VAL A 97 7.22 -9.83 -1.05
C VAL A 97 7.64 -9.18 -2.36
N LYS A 98 6.71 -9.12 -3.32
CA LYS A 98 6.93 -8.47 -4.61
C LYS A 98 5.81 -7.49 -4.91
N VAL A 99 6.15 -6.26 -5.29
CA VAL A 99 5.21 -5.22 -5.70
C VAL A 99 5.37 -4.94 -7.19
N ILE A 100 4.24 -4.82 -7.89
CA ILE A 100 4.17 -4.37 -9.28
C ILE A 100 3.16 -3.22 -9.34
N SER A 101 3.65 -1.98 -9.32
CA SER A 101 2.79 -0.81 -9.12
C SER A 101 1.83 -0.55 -10.27
N ASP A 102 2.25 -0.77 -11.52
CA ASP A 102 1.41 -0.62 -12.72
C ASP A 102 0.23 -1.59 -12.77
N LYS A 103 0.34 -2.70 -12.05
CA LYS A 103 -0.70 -3.72 -11.89
C LYS A 103 -1.46 -3.57 -10.56
N GLU A 104 -1.07 -2.59 -9.74
CA GLU A 104 -1.67 -2.34 -8.41
C GLU A 104 -1.69 -3.60 -7.53
N ILE A 105 -0.67 -4.45 -7.65
CA ILE A 105 -0.63 -5.77 -7.01
C ILE A 105 0.61 -5.96 -6.16
N ILE A 106 0.42 -6.65 -5.04
CA ILE A 106 1.46 -7.15 -4.16
C ILE A 106 1.31 -8.67 -4.04
N TYR A 107 2.41 -9.38 -4.25
CA TYR A 107 2.50 -10.82 -4.05
C TYR A 107 3.23 -11.10 -2.76
N TYR A 108 2.68 -12.03 -1.98
CA TYR A 108 3.30 -12.56 -0.79
C TYR A 108 3.63 -14.02 -1.01
N ASN A 109 4.87 -14.39 -0.71
CA ASN A 109 5.36 -15.75 -0.80
C ASN A 109 6.03 -16.12 0.52
N GLY A 110 5.19 -16.54 1.47
CA GLY A 110 5.61 -17.02 2.77
C GLY A 110 5.64 -18.55 2.84
N LYS A 111 6.18 -19.07 3.96
CA LYS A 111 6.17 -20.53 4.20
C LYS A 111 4.77 -21.08 4.49
N LYS A 112 3.91 -20.26 5.11
CA LYS A 112 2.57 -20.65 5.56
C LYS A 112 1.50 -20.39 4.50
N SER A 113 1.66 -19.31 3.73
CA SER A 113 0.72 -18.94 2.67
C SER A 113 1.42 -18.26 1.50
N LYS A 114 0.76 -18.38 0.34
CA LYS A 114 1.08 -17.65 -0.88
C LYS A 114 -0.21 -17.04 -1.38
N ASP A 115 -0.19 -15.74 -1.59
CA ASP A 115 -1.37 -14.98 -1.99
C ASP A 115 -0.96 -13.64 -2.56
N GLU A 116 -1.97 -12.92 -3.05
CA GLU A 116 -1.84 -11.58 -3.62
C GLU A 116 -2.81 -10.64 -2.91
N GLY A 117 -2.48 -9.36 -2.96
CA GLY A 117 -3.34 -8.30 -2.49
C GLY A 117 -3.24 -7.07 -3.37
N ASP A 118 -4.13 -6.13 -3.11
CA ASP A 118 -4.17 -4.87 -3.84
C ASP A 118 -3.24 -3.83 -3.21
N VAL A 119 -2.62 -3.03 -4.06
CA VAL A 119 -1.81 -1.88 -3.70
C VAL A 119 -2.61 -0.63 -4.03
N TYR A 120 -2.84 0.22 -3.04
CA TYR A 120 -3.67 1.42 -3.18
C TYR A 120 -3.08 2.61 -2.43
N ILE A 121 -3.44 3.84 -2.84
CA ILE A 121 -3.00 5.06 -2.16
C ILE A 121 -3.61 5.15 -0.77
N ILE A 122 -2.78 5.42 0.24
CA ILE A 122 -3.24 5.52 1.62
C ILE A 122 -3.76 6.94 1.87
N THR A 123 -5.06 7.07 2.11
CA THR A 123 -5.72 8.36 2.36
C THR A 123 -6.26 8.50 3.78
N ASN A 124 -6.31 7.42 4.56
CA ASN A 124 -6.76 7.47 5.95
C ASN A 124 -5.73 8.22 6.81
N SER A 125 -6.19 9.25 7.54
CA SER A 125 -5.31 10.10 8.33
C SER A 125 -4.63 9.39 9.50
N ALA A 126 -5.29 8.42 10.12
CA ALA A 126 -4.72 7.62 11.22
C ALA A 126 -3.60 6.71 10.71
N ASP A 127 -3.81 6.09 9.55
CA ASP A 127 -2.82 5.22 8.90
C ASP A 127 -1.60 6.05 8.44
N ILE A 128 -1.83 7.24 7.87
CA ILE A 128 -0.75 8.17 7.50
C ILE A 128 0.03 8.63 8.75
N ALA A 129 -0.65 8.94 9.86
CA ALA A 129 0.00 9.32 11.11
C ALA A 129 0.86 8.17 11.65
N PHE A 130 0.34 6.94 11.63
CA PHE A 130 1.08 5.75 12.02
C PHE A 130 2.35 5.55 11.19
N VAL A 131 2.28 5.72 9.86
CA VAL A 131 3.47 5.67 8.98
C VAL A 131 4.49 6.73 9.39
N LYS A 132 4.07 7.98 9.58
CA LYS A 132 4.98 9.08 9.97
C LYS A 132 5.70 8.84 11.29
N GLU A 133 5.03 8.23 12.25
CA GLU A 133 5.59 7.93 13.57
C GLU A 133 6.56 6.74 13.55
N ASN A 134 6.35 5.78 12.65
CA ASN A 134 7.00 4.47 12.70
C ASN A 134 7.95 4.15 11.54
N THR A 135 7.98 4.99 10.51
CA THR A 135 8.88 4.83 9.36
C THR A 135 10.36 4.87 9.77
N ILE A 136 11.17 4.05 9.11
CA ILE A 136 12.64 4.08 9.21
C ILE A 136 13.25 5.19 8.35
N PHE A 137 12.50 5.77 7.41
CA PHE A 137 12.97 6.78 6.45
C PHE A 137 12.71 8.21 6.91
N LYS A 138 13.28 8.58 8.07
CA LYS A 138 13.24 9.95 8.61
C LYS A 138 14.03 10.95 7.76
#